data_AF-A0A2S0M808-F1
#
_entry.id   AF-A0A2S0M808-F1
#
_cell.length_a   1.000
_cell.length_b   1.000
_cell.length_c   1.000
_cell.angle_alpha   90.00
_cell.angle_beta   90.00
_cell.angle_gamma   90.00
#
_symmetry.space_group_name_H-M   'P 1'
#
loop_
_entity.id
_entity.type
_entity.pdbx_description
1 polymer ?
#
loop_
_entity_poly.entity_id
_entity_poly.type
_entity_poly.pdbx_seq_one_letter_code
_entity_poly.pdbx_strand_id
1 'polypeptide(L)' 'MKKQDESKWFRRMQNRNVHQDIAQAAIKLATKEIHAGHWHGYAEEMYYKDGFPCIRWQDGHCAHYNIVKGTVY' A
#
# COMPACT_ATOMS: atom_id res chain seq x y z
N MET A 1 -23.87 -3.24 -2.53
CA MET A 1 -22.64 -3.05 -1.73
C MET A 1 -22.06 -1.69 -2.12
N LYS A 2 -22.07 -0.69 -1.22
CA LYS A 2 -21.50 0.64 -1.53
C LYS A 2 -20.01 0.43 -1.84
N LYS A 3 -19.55 0.84 -3.03
CA LYS A 3 -18.11 0.94 -3.33
C LYS A 3 -17.53 1.86 -2.26
N GLN A 4 -16.91 1.29 -1.23
CA GLN A 4 -16.19 2.11 -0.27
C GLN A 4 -15.13 2.85 -1.09
N ASP A 5 -14.99 4.14 -0.83
CA ASP A 5 -13.96 4.95 -1.46
C ASP A 5 -12.60 4.46 -0.94
N GLU A 6 -12.07 3.39 -1.55
CA GLU A 6 -10.80 2.74 -1.19
C GLU A 6 -9.63 3.70 -1.29
N SER A 7 -9.77 4.73 -2.14
CA SER A 7 -8.81 5.81 -2.26
C SER A 7 -8.64 6.59 -0.95
N LYS A 8 -9.64 6.56 -0.04
CA LYS A 8 -9.56 7.23 1.26
C LYS A 8 -8.35 6.77 2.07
N TRP A 9 -7.96 5.50 1.96
CA TRP A 9 -6.85 4.92 2.72
C TRP A 9 -5.49 5.44 2.25
N PHE A 10 -5.39 5.85 0.98
CA PHE A 10 -4.16 6.33 0.35
C PHE A 10 -4.16 7.84 0.11
N ARG A 11 -5.29 8.53 0.34
CA ARG A 11 -5.49 9.94 -0.04
C ARG A 11 -4.43 10.91 0.49
N ARG A 12 -3.83 10.59 1.63
CA ARG A 12 -2.80 11.41 2.29
C ARG A 12 -1.39 10.81 2.19
N MET A 13 -1.26 9.68 1.50
CA MET A 13 -0.01 8.95 1.40
C MET A 13 0.99 9.73 0.54
N GLN A 14 2.19 9.96 1.07
CA GLN A 14 3.29 10.56 0.32
C GLN A 14 4.11 9.47 -0.36
N ASN A 15 4.31 9.56 -1.68
CA ASN A 15 5.26 8.70 -2.37
C ASN A 15 6.65 9.36 -2.37
N ARG A 16 7.60 8.77 -1.64
CA ARG A 16 8.93 9.35 -1.46
C ARG A 16 9.87 9.06 -2.63
N ASN A 17 9.89 7.82 -3.11
CA ASN A 17 10.87 7.38 -4.11
C ASN A 17 10.44 6.14 -4.92
N VAL A 18 9.17 5.75 -4.89
CA VAL A 18 8.68 4.60 -5.67
C VAL A 18 8.21 5.08 -7.04
N HIS A 19 8.68 4.42 -8.10
CA HIS A 19 8.23 4.73 -9.47
C HIS A 19 6.71 4.59 -9.59
N GLN A 20 6.05 5.48 -10.33
CA GLN A 20 4.59 5.57 -10.35
C GLN A 20 3.89 4.25 -10.71
N ASP A 21 4.39 3.51 -11.69
CA ASP A 21 3.82 2.21 -12.09
C ASP A 21 3.91 1.17 -10.96
N ILE A 22 5.05 1.15 -10.25
CA ILE A 22 5.28 0.26 -9.11
C ILE A 22 4.39 0.67 -7.94
N ALA A 23 4.20 1.97 -7.72
CA ALA A 23 3.30 2.49 -6.70
C ALA A 23 1.85 2.08 -6.98
N GLN A 24 1.37 2.21 -8.21
CA GLN A 24 0.03 1.76 -8.60
C GLN A 24 -0.15 0.25 -8.42
N ALA A 25 0.86 -0.56 -8.78
CA ALA A 25 0.82 -1.99 -8.57
C ALA A 25 0.79 -2.37 -7.07
N ALA A 26 1.57 -1.68 -6.24
CA ALA A 26 1.56 -1.86 -4.79
C ALA A 26 0.20 -1.49 -4.19
N ILE A 27 -0.38 -0.35 -4.59
CA ILE A 27 -1.72 0.08 -4.17
C ILE A 27 -2.77 -0.96 -4.57
N LYS A 28 -2.67 -1.55 -5.77
CA LYS A 28 -3.59 -2.60 -6.21
C LYS A 28 -3.53 -3.85 -5.33
N LEU A 29 -2.34 -4.25 -4.87
CA LEU A 29 -2.20 -5.35 -3.91
C LEU A 29 -2.73 -4.96 -2.53
N ALA A 30 -2.41 -3.75 -2.06
CA ALA A 30 -2.92 -3.19 -0.80
C ALA A 30 -4.46 -3.15 -0.76
N THR A 31 -5.11 -2.80 -1.87
CA THR A 31 -6.58 -2.86 -2.00
C THR A 31 -7.12 -4.27 -1.79
N LYS A 32 -6.42 -5.31 -2.24
CA LYS A 32 -6.83 -6.70 -1.97
C LYS A 32 -6.74 -7.03 -0.48
N GLU A 33 -5.69 -6.58 0.20
CA GLU A 33 -5.56 -6.74 1.67
C GLU A 33 -6.66 -5.98 2.43
N ILE A 34 -7.05 -4.79 1.95
CA ILE A 34 -8.21 -4.05 2.47
C ILE A 34 -9.49 -4.89 2.36
N HIS A 35 -9.73 -5.52 1.21
CA HIS A 35 -10.90 -6.37 1.01
C HIS A 35 -10.85 -7.66 1.82
N ALA A 36 -9.65 -8.20 2.07
CA ALA A 36 -9.44 -9.37 2.93
C ALA A 36 -9.55 -9.03 4.43
N GLY A 37 -9.59 -7.75 4.81
CA GLY A 37 -9.65 -7.32 6.20
C GLY A 37 -8.28 -7.30 6.90
N HIS A 38 -7.18 -7.40 6.16
CA HIS A 38 -5.81 -7.39 6.69
C HIS A 38 -5.16 -5.99 6.68
N TRP A 39 -5.98 -4.94 6.79
CA TRP A 39 -5.54 -3.56 6.60
C TRP A 39 -5.53 -2.77 7.90
N HIS A 40 -4.43 -2.06 8.15
CA HIS A 40 -4.11 -1.50 9.45
C HIS A 40 -4.50 -0.03 9.67
N GLY A 41 -4.91 0.71 8.62
CA GLY A 41 -5.36 2.11 8.78
C GLY A 41 -5.02 3.03 7.61
N TYR A 42 -4.88 4.33 7.85
CA TYR A 42 -4.49 5.26 6.78
C TYR A 42 -3.01 5.09 6.43
N ALA A 43 -2.71 4.96 5.15
CA ALA A 43 -1.35 4.98 4.64
C ALA A 43 -0.76 6.39 4.76
N GLU A 44 0.46 6.47 5.27
CA GLU A 44 1.17 7.72 5.50
C GLU A 44 2.23 7.96 4.43
N GLU A 45 3.03 6.93 4.13
CA GLU A 45 4.12 7.02 3.16
C GLU A 45 4.27 5.73 2.35
N MET A 46 4.80 5.90 1.14
CA MET A 46 5.30 4.81 0.31
C MET A 46 6.76 5.08 -0.08
N TYR A 47 7.61 4.07 0.10
CA TYR A 47 9.04 4.16 -0.20
C TYR A 47 9.62 2.77 -0.50
N TYR A 48 10.79 2.73 -1.13
CA TYR A 48 11.56 1.48 -1.26
C TYR A 48 12.27 1.14 0.05
N LYS A 49 12.13 -0.11 0.49
CA LYS A 49 12.90 -0.72 1.57
C LYS A 49 13.20 -2.17 1.21
N ASP A 50 14.44 -2.60 1.44
CA ASP A 50 14.89 -3.97 1.15
C ASP A 50 14.62 -4.43 -0.30
N GLY A 51 14.61 -3.49 -1.25
CA GLY A 51 14.34 -3.74 -2.67
C GLY A 51 12.85 -3.83 -3.05
N PHE A 52 11.92 -3.63 -2.11
CA PHE A 52 10.48 -3.71 -2.34
C PHE A 52 9.80 -2.36 -2.09
N PRO A 53 8.75 -2.01 -2.85
CA PRO A 53 7.86 -0.91 -2.47
C PRO A 53 7.15 -1.27 -1.17
N CYS A 54 7.14 -0.33 -0.24
CA CYS A 54 6.57 -0.50 1.08
C CYS A 54 5.53 0.58 1.35
N ILE A 55 4.44 0.24 2.02
CA ILE A 55 3.45 1.20 2.50
C ILE A 55 3.48 1.18 4.02
N ARG A 56 3.79 2.35 4.59
CA ARG A 56 3.81 2.57 6.04
C ARG A 56 2.52 3.24 6.48
N TRP A 57 1.94 2.75 7.56
CA TRP A 57 0.77 3.34 8.21
C TRP A 57 1.18 4.28 9.35
N GLN A 58 0.21 5.05 9.84
CA GLN A 58 0.39 6.05 10.90
C GLN A 58 0.88 5.48 12.24
N ASP A 59 0.58 4.21 12.51
CA ASP A 59 0.99 3.50 13.72
C ASP A 59 2.42 2.92 13.64
N GLY A 60 3.11 3.15 12.52
CA GLY A 60 4.48 2.70 12.28
C GLY A 60 4.58 1.30 11.67
N HIS A 61 3.48 0.56 11.53
CA HIS A 61 3.50 -0.69 10.79
C HIS A 61 3.83 -0.43 9.31
N CYS A 62 4.44 -1.41 8.66
CA CYS A 62 4.88 -1.30 7.28
C CYS A 62 4.75 -2.64 6.59
N ALA A 63 4.03 -2.67 5.47
CA ALA A 63 3.94 -3.83 4.60
C ALA A 63 4.80 -3.65 3.35
N HIS A 64 5.50 -4.71 2.96
CA HIS A 64 6.36 -4.77 1.80
C HIS A 64 5.63 -5.55 0.69
N TYR A 65 5.65 -5.02 -0.53
CA TYR A 65 4.87 -5.56 -1.64
C TYR A 65 5.78 -6.17 -2.69
N ASN A 66 5.69 -7.50 -2.88
CA ASN A 66 6.29 -8.15 -4.02
C ASN A 66 5.41 -7.94 -5.25
N ILE A 67 5.73 -6.95 -6.08
CA ILE A 67 4.96 -6.71 -7.30
C ILE A 67 5.09 -7.86 -8.30
N VAL A 68 6.26 -8.52 -8.34
CA VAL A 68 6.53 -9.62 -9.28
C VAL A 68 5.76 -10.88 -8.89
N LYS A 69 5.73 -11.23 -7.60
CA LYS A 69 5.03 -12.42 -7.09
C LYS A 69 3.57 -12.16 -6.71
N GLY A 70 3.17 -10.89 -6.60
CA GLY A 70 1.83 -10.50 -6.17
C GLY A 70 1.54 -10.78 -4.69
N THR A 71 2.56 -10.80 -3.83
CA THR A 71 2.48 -11.15 -2.41
C THR A 71 2.83 -9.97 -1.50
N VAL A 72 2.36 -9.99 -0.26
CA VAL A 72 2.64 -8.99 0.79
C VAL A 72 3.36 -9.67 1.96
N TYR A 73 4.30 -8.96 2.59
CA TYR A 73 5.03 -9.43 3.79
C TYR A 73 5.36 -8.29 4.76
#